data_AF-A0A148N8I6-F1
#
_entry.id   AF-A0A148N8I6-F1
#
_cell.length_a   1.000
_cell.length_b   1.000
_cell.length_c   1.000
_cell.angle_alpha   90.00
_cell.angle_beta   90.00
_cell.angle_gamma   90.00
#
_symmetry.space_group_name_H-M   'P 1'
#
loop_
_entity.id
_entity.type
_entity.pdbx_description
1 polymer ?
#
loop_
_entity_poly.entity_id
_entity_poly.type
_entity_poly.pdbx_seq_one_letter_code
_entity_poly.pdbx_strand_id
1 'polypeptide(L)'
;MLNKRALLVFGISAGLFAGCATQGSSGSNQSAAKEAPVAQADKSSAKIQRGTSPTDFSSEDIPANSPFAKVKKGMSEGRVYDLIGQPSEIKTYLTGKTWIPFYFGPDTHRKEALYKGQGRIVFTPSGALGTGVYKVFKVIYDPTEDGYAD
;
A
#
# COMPACT_ATOMS: atom_id res chain seq x y z
N MET A 1 11.35 -49.81 19.95
CA MET A 1 10.60 -50.92 19.32
C MET A 1 9.69 -50.35 18.25
N LEU A 2 9.63 -51.07 17.14
CA LEU A 2 9.03 -50.82 15.83
C LEU A 2 7.54 -50.44 15.86
N ASN A 3 7.09 -49.53 14.96
CA ASN A 3 5.86 -49.67 14.16
C ASN A 3 5.76 -48.50 13.16
N LYS A 4 6.23 -48.69 11.91
CA LYS A 4 5.51 -49.21 10.74
C LYS A 4 4.40 -48.27 10.21
N ARG A 5 4.86 -47.47 9.24
CA ARG A 5 4.20 -46.89 8.06
C ARG A 5 2.79 -47.44 7.75
N ALA A 6 1.82 -46.54 7.63
CA ALA A 6 0.64 -46.73 6.79
C ALA A 6 0.67 -45.66 5.69
N LEU A 7 1.02 -46.11 4.49
CA LEU A 7 0.94 -45.38 3.23
C LEU A 7 -0.48 -45.64 2.71
N LEU A 8 -1.29 -44.61 2.51
CA LEU A 8 -2.59 -44.75 1.87
C LEU A 8 -2.72 -43.70 0.76
N VAL A 9 -2.54 -44.20 -0.45
CA VAL A 9 -2.73 -43.55 -1.74
C VAL A 9 -4.19 -43.75 -2.14
N PHE A 10 -4.98 -42.68 -2.29
CA PHE A 10 -6.21 -42.58 -3.11
C PHE A 10 -6.66 -41.10 -3.02
N GLY A 11 -7.04 -40.36 -4.06
CA GLY A 11 -7.16 -40.65 -5.47
C GLY A 11 -7.12 -39.34 -6.27
N ILE A 12 -6.63 -39.46 -7.49
CA ILE A 12 -6.64 -38.42 -8.51
C ILE A 12 -8.09 -38.29 -9.00
N SER A 13 -8.74 -37.16 -8.75
CA SER A 13 -9.98 -36.81 -9.43
C SER A 13 -9.69 -35.67 -10.40
N ALA A 14 -9.61 -36.05 -11.67
CA ALA A 14 -9.51 -35.15 -12.81
C ALA A 14 -10.92 -34.63 -13.15
N GLY A 15 -11.17 -33.35 -12.87
CA GLY A 15 -12.36 -32.63 -13.34
C GLY A 15 -12.04 -31.90 -14.65
N LEU A 16 -12.71 -32.31 -15.73
CA LEU A 16 -12.61 -31.75 -17.06
C LEU A 16 -13.23 -30.35 -17.21
N PHE A 17 -12.65 -29.63 -18.18
CA PHE A 17 -13.04 -28.39 -18.86
C PHE A 17 -14.52 -28.22 -19.24
N ALA A 18 -15.06 -27.00 -19.08
CA ALA A 18 -16.00 -26.28 -19.97
C ALA A 18 -16.41 -24.96 -19.28
N GLY A 19 -16.47 -23.77 -19.89
CA GLY A 19 -16.28 -23.35 -21.26
C GLY A 19 -16.08 -21.82 -21.32
N CYS A 20 -15.56 -21.36 -22.46
CA CYS A 20 -15.44 -19.97 -22.84
C CYS A 20 -16.79 -19.50 -23.41
N ALA A 21 -17.30 -18.34 -23.00
CA ALA A 21 -18.33 -17.63 -23.75
C ALA A 21 -17.95 -16.14 -23.83
N THR A 22 -17.58 -15.75 -25.04
CA THR A 22 -17.21 -14.41 -25.48
C THR A 22 -18.37 -13.82 -26.28
N GLN A 23 -18.83 -12.61 -25.94
CA GLN A 23 -19.34 -11.57 -26.85
C GLN A 23 -19.87 -10.42 -25.98
N GLY A 24 -19.52 -9.15 -26.17
CA GLY A 24 -18.91 -8.48 -27.31
C GLY A 24 -19.84 -7.38 -27.81
N SER A 25 -19.31 -6.15 -27.86
CA SER A 25 -19.82 -4.91 -28.46
C SER A 25 -20.85 -4.10 -27.65
N SER A 26 -20.50 -2.89 -27.19
CA SER A 26 -20.11 -1.65 -27.90
C SER A 26 -21.33 -0.78 -28.20
N GLY A 27 -21.41 0.35 -27.50
CA GLY A 27 -22.33 1.45 -27.76
C GLY A 27 -21.64 2.75 -27.38
N SER A 28 -20.85 3.28 -28.31
CA SER A 28 -20.29 4.63 -28.32
C SER A 28 -21.35 5.66 -28.73
N ASN A 29 -21.40 6.80 -28.05
CA ASN A 29 -21.47 8.16 -28.62
C ASN A 29 -21.70 9.16 -27.47
N GLN A 30 -20.71 9.96 -27.09
CA GLN A 30 -20.23 11.20 -27.72
C GLN A 30 -21.12 12.43 -27.48
N SER A 31 -20.44 13.44 -26.91
CA SER A 31 -20.59 14.89 -27.11
C SER A 31 -21.56 15.63 -26.19
N ALA A 32 -20.99 16.48 -25.32
CA ALA A 32 -20.99 17.92 -25.58
C ALA A 32 -20.11 18.64 -24.55
N ALA A 33 -19.07 19.32 -25.06
CA ALA A 33 -18.34 20.33 -24.34
C ALA A 33 -19.27 21.52 -24.00
N LYS A 34 -19.15 22.05 -22.78
CA LYS A 34 -19.44 23.47 -22.55
C LYS A 34 -18.54 24.04 -21.46
N GLU A 35 -18.05 25.21 -21.80
CA GLU A 35 -16.93 25.97 -21.28
C GLU A 35 -17.24 26.67 -19.95
N ALA A 36 -16.17 27.02 -19.25
CA ALA A 36 -16.10 27.57 -17.89
C ALA A 36 -16.71 28.98 -17.73
N PRO A 37 -16.91 29.41 -16.47
CA PRO A 37 -16.59 30.77 -16.06
C PRO A 37 -15.42 30.78 -15.08
N VAL A 38 -14.40 31.55 -15.45
CA VAL A 38 -13.28 32.01 -14.63
C VAL A 38 -13.79 32.85 -13.46
N ALA A 39 -13.59 32.37 -12.24
CA ALA A 39 -13.70 33.18 -11.03
C ALA A 39 -12.31 33.30 -10.39
N GLN A 40 -11.89 34.55 -10.37
CA GLN A 40 -10.69 35.13 -9.79
C GLN A 40 -10.57 34.73 -8.31
N ALA A 41 -9.43 34.17 -7.89
CA ALA A 41 -9.13 33.91 -6.49
C ALA A 41 -7.73 34.43 -6.14
N ASP A 42 -7.72 35.20 -5.06
CA ASP A 42 -6.64 36.02 -4.54
C ASP A 42 -5.29 35.34 -4.39
N LYS A 43 -4.25 36.13 -4.71
CA LYS A 43 -2.87 35.88 -4.28
C LYS A 43 -2.77 36.16 -2.77
N SER A 44 -3.34 35.28 -1.95
CA SER A 44 -2.92 35.14 -0.56
C SER A 44 -1.75 34.17 -0.51
N SER A 45 -0.57 34.73 -0.35
CA SER A 45 0.68 34.07 -0.02
C SER A 45 0.58 33.40 1.35
N ALA A 46 -0.20 32.32 1.42
CA ALA A 46 -0.08 31.34 2.49
C ALA A 46 1.24 30.61 2.27
N LYS A 47 2.17 30.83 3.19
CA LYS A 47 3.42 30.09 3.37
C LYS A 47 3.11 28.59 3.35
N ILE A 48 3.18 27.99 2.17
CA ILE A 48 3.23 26.54 1.99
C ILE A 48 4.46 26.11 2.77
N GLN A 49 4.23 25.52 3.94
CA GLN A 49 5.27 24.85 4.67
C GLN A 49 5.81 23.80 3.72
N ARG A 50 7.04 24.07 3.29
CA ARG A 50 7.85 23.28 2.39
C ARG A 50 7.68 21.83 2.79
N GLY A 51 6.92 21.09 1.99
CA GLY A 51 6.69 19.68 2.21
C GLY A 51 8.03 19.03 2.46
N THR A 52 8.17 18.45 3.64
CA THR A 52 9.28 17.58 3.99
C THR A 52 9.51 16.66 2.81
N SER A 53 10.73 16.66 2.27
CA SER A 53 11.09 15.84 1.13
C SER A 53 10.59 14.40 1.35
N PRO A 54 10.27 13.62 0.30
CA PRO A 54 9.92 12.19 0.42
C PRO A 54 11.01 11.33 1.09
N THR A 55 12.09 11.94 1.58
CA THR A 55 13.27 11.37 2.21
C THR A 55 13.26 11.40 3.72
N ASP A 56 12.55 12.32 4.39
CA ASP A 56 12.82 12.52 5.82
C ASP A 56 11.93 11.62 6.67
N PHE A 57 12.45 10.40 6.78
CA PHE A 57 12.23 9.54 7.92
C PHE A 57 12.89 10.23 9.11
N SER A 58 12.20 11.16 9.78
CA SER A 58 12.73 11.75 11.00
C SER A 58 12.62 10.72 12.11
N SER A 59 13.74 10.04 12.35
CA SER A 59 13.89 9.09 13.45
C SER A 59 13.90 9.81 14.79
N GLU A 60 14.03 11.14 14.77
CA GLU A 60 14.18 11.99 15.96
C GLU A 60 12.93 12.02 16.84
N ASP A 61 11.75 11.76 16.27
CA ASP A 61 10.47 11.78 17.01
C ASP A 61 10.04 10.41 17.54
N ILE A 62 10.79 9.33 17.23
CA ILE A 62 10.44 7.97 17.62
C ILE A 62 11.17 7.64 18.94
N PRO A 63 10.45 7.35 20.04
CA PRO A 63 11.10 6.96 21.29
C PRO A 63 11.95 5.70 21.12
N ALA A 64 13.14 5.68 21.73
CA ALA A 64 14.07 4.55 21.59
C ALA A 64 13.51 3.21 22.12
N ASN A 65 12.54 3.28 23.03
CA ASN A 65 11.82 2.11 23.57
C ASN A 65 10.63 1.67 22.68
N SER A 66 10.24 2.44 21.67
CA SER A 66 9.18 2.07 20.73
C SER A 66 9.65 0.94 19.82
N PRO A 67 8.78 -0.06 19.49
CA PRO A 67 9.09 -1.06 18.48
C PRO A 67 9.48 -0.43 17.13
N PHE A 68 8.92 0.73 16.80
CA PHE A 68 9.19 1.46 15.55
C PHE A 68 10.64 1.93 15.43
N ALA A 69 11.39 2.08 16.53
CA ALA A 69 12.81 2.43 16.48
C ALA A 69 13.67 1.36 15.78
N LYS A 70 13.17 0.13 15.65
CA LYS A 70 13.82 -0.97 14.91
C LYS A 70 13.56 -0.90 13.40
N VAL A 71 12.52 -0.19 12.99
CA VAL A 71 12.07 -0.10 11.60
C VAL A 71 12.90 0.95 10.88
N LYS A 72 13.37 0.61 9.69
CA LYS A 72 14.16 1.53 8.85
C LYS A 72 13.52 1.65 7.48
N LYS A 73 13.67 2.83 6.87
CA LYS A 73 13.26 3.05 5.49
C LYS A 73 13.85 1.98 4.56
N GLY A 74 13.04 1.48 3.63
CA GLY A 74 13.45 0.45 2.67
C GLY A 74 13.41 -1.00 3.17
N MET A 75 13.16 -1.23 4.47
CA MET A 75 12.93 -2.58 5.01
C MET A 75 11.69 -3.21 4.36
N SER A 76 11.71 -4.52 4.10
CA SER A 76 10.54 -5.21 3.55
C SER A 76 9.43 -5.31 4.60
N GLU A 77 8.18 -5.29 4.14
CA GLU A 77 6.98 -5.48 4.96
C GLU A 77 7.08 -6.74 5.85
N GLY A 78 7.42 -7.89 5.26
CA GLY A 78 7.61 -9.12 6.03
C GLY A 78 8.67 -8.99 7.14
N ARG A 79 9.79 -8.31 6.86
CA ARG A 79 10.83 -8.07 7.87
C ARG A 79 10.36 -7.14 8.99
N VAL A 80 9.52 -6.16 8.67
CA VAL A 80 8.89 -5.32 9.69
C VAL A 80 7.98 -6.17 10.58
N TYR A 81 7.13 -6.99 9.99
CA TYR A 81 6.22 -7.85 10.75
C TYR A 81 6.95 -8.85 11.64
N ASP A 82 8.07 -9.41 11.19
CA ASP A 82 8.93 -10.26 12.02
C ASP A 82 9.53 -9.50 13.23
N LEU A 83 9.78 -8.19 13.09
CA LEU A 83 10.46 -7.39 14.12
C LEU A 83 9.50 -6.81 15.17
N ILE A 84 8.30 -6.42 14.76
CA ILE A 84 7.36 -5.67 15.61
C ILE A 84 5.97 -6.29 15.70
N GLY A 85 5.70 -7.38 14.97
CA GLY A 85 4.40 -8.05 14.94
C GLY A 85 3.49 -7.56 13.82
N GLN A 86 2.31 -8.17 13.73
CA GLN A 86 1.27 -7.79 12.79
C GLN A 86 0.58 -6.47 13.22
N PRO A 87 0.15 -5.62 12.28
CA PRO A 87 -0.66 -4.44 12.59
C PRO A 87 -2.07 -4.82 13.02
N SER A 88 -2.77 -3.86 13.62
CA SER A 88 -4.20 -3.95 13.94
C SER A 88 -5.05 -3.96 12.67
N GLU A 89 -4.75 -3.06 11.73
CA GLU A 89 -5.41 -2.99 10.44
C GLU A 89 -4.43 -2.58 9.33
N ILE A 90 -4.80 -2.91 8.10
CA ILE A 90 -4.08 -2.51 6.90
C ILE A 90 -5.03 -1.77 5.95
N LYS A 91 -4.70 -0.53 5.61
CA LYS A 91 -5.37 0.26 4.59
C LYS A 91 -4.52 0.36 3.33
N THR A 92 -5.11 0.32 2.15
CA THR A 92 -4.40 0.54 0.87
C THR A 92 -5.10 1.60 0.04
N TYR A 93 -4.32 2.48 -0.58
CA TYR A 93 -4.85 3.53 -1.47
C TYR A 93 -3.91 3.80 -2.63
N LEU A 94 -4.49 4.26 -3.74
CA LEU A 94 -3.74 4.69 -4.91
C LEU A 94 -3.07 6.04 -4.64
N THR A 95 -1.84 6.21 -5.12
CA THR A 95 -1.19 7.52 -5.15
C THR A 95 -1.53 8.24 -6.45
N GLY A 96 -1.22 9.55 -6.52
CA GLY A 96 -1.34 10.32 -7.76
C GLY A 96 -0.50 9.77 -8.93
N LYS A 97 0.51 8.93 -8.66
CA LYS A 97 1.39 8.35 -9.69
C LYS A 97 0.70 7.29 -10.54
N THR A 98 -0.37 6.66 -10.04
CA THR A 98 -1.19 5.73 -10.84
C THR A 98 -1.84 6.41 -12.04
N TRP A 99 -2.11 7.71 -11.95
CA TRP A 99 -2.86 8.45 -12.96
C TRP A 99 -1.96 9.16 -14.00
N ILE A 100 -0.64 9.00 -13.89
CA ILE A 100 0.32 9.57 -14.83
C ILE A 100 0.43 8.62 -16.05
N PRO A 101 0.07 9.06 -17.26
CA PRO A 101 0.27 8.24 -18.46
C PRO A 101 1.74 7.82 -18.61
N PHE A 102 1.96 6.57 -19.02
CA PHE A 102 3.30 5.99 -19.22
C PHE A 102 4.19 5.95 -17.96
N TYR A 103 3.59 5.97 -16.76
CA TYR A 103 4.31 5.76 -15.51
C TYR A 103 4.48 4.26 -15.20
N PHE A 104 5.69 3.74 -15.41
CA PHE A 104 6.06 2.35 -15.13
C PHE A 104 6.83 2.20 -13.82
N GLY A 105 6.87 3.25 -12.99
CA GLY A 105 7.65 3.28 -11.75
C GLY A 105 6.96 2.61 -10.54
N PRO A 106 7.67 2.60 -9.39
CA PRO A 106 7.12 2.14 -8.11
C PRO A 106 6.13 3.15 -7.50
N ASP A 107 5.59 2.90 -6.31
CA ASP A 107 4.75 3.86 -5.58
C ASP A 107 3.46 4.30 -6.31
N THR A 108 2.88 3.42 -7.14
CA THR A 108 1.55 3.62 -7.73
C THR A 108 0.46 3.60 -6.67
N HIS A 109 0.65 2.82 -5.62
CA HIS A 109 -0.23 2.75 -4.45
C HIS A 109 0.61 2.64 -3.18
N ARG A 110 -0.02 2.89 -2.03
CA ARG A 110 0.60 2.75 -0.72
C ARG A 110 -0.28 1.91 0.17
N LYS A 111 0.37 1.24 1.10
CA LYS A 111 -0.24 0.43 2.14
C LYS A 111 0.14 1.02 3.49
N GLU A 112 -0.83 1.31 4.33
CA GLU A 112 -0.65 1.77 5.69
C GLU A 112 -0.96 0.61 6.63
N ALA A 113 0.01 0.26 7.47
CA ALA A 113 -0.16 -0.68 8.56
C ALA A 113 -0.35 0.14 9.85
N LEU A 114 -1.54 0.00 10.46
CA LEU A 114 -1.95 0.74 11.64
C LEU A 114 -1.65 -0.09 12.89
N TYR A 115 -0.88 0.47 13.82
CA TYR A 115 -0.52 -0.16 15.08
C TYR A 115 -1.10 0.65 16.23
N LYS A 116 -2.12 0.09 16.88
CA LYS A 116 -2.77 0.73 18.02
C LYS A 116 -1.77 1.15 19.09
N GLY A 117 -1.83 2.43 19.49
CA GLY A 117 -0.97 3.03 20.51
C GLY A 117 0.50 3.21 20.11
N GLN A 118 0.85 3.04 18.83
CA GLN A 118 2.23 3.16 18.33
C GLN A 118 2.31 4.06 17.08
N GLY A 119 1.26 4.06 16.24
CA GLY A 119 1.18 4.87 15.04
C GLY A 119 1.07 4.02 13.78
N ARG A 120 1.65 4.48 12.68
CA ARG A 120 1.48 3.90 11.35
C ARG A 120 2.80 3.70 10.62
N ILE A 121 2.86 2.64 9.84
CA ILE A 121 3.96 2.39 8.90
C ILE A 121 3.40 2.40 7.49
N VAL A 122 3.93 3.29 6.65
CA VAL A 122 3.55 3.41 5.26
C VAL A 122 4.52 2.61 4.41
N PHE A 123 3.99 1.69 3.62
CA PHE A 123 4.71 0.89 2.65
C PHE A 123 4.37 1.29 1.22
N THR A 124 5.32 1.06 0.32
CA THR A 124 5.19 1.29 -1.11
C THR A 124 5.75 0.09 -1.89
N PRO A 125 5.15 -0.33 -3.01
CA PRO A 125 5.70 -1.40 -3.84
C PRO A 125 7.04 -0.96 -4.43
N SER A 126 8.06 -1.84 -4.38
CA SER A 126 9.41 -1.49 -4.85
C SER A 126 9.64 -1.72 -6.35
N GLY A 127 8.76 -2.45 -7.02
CA GLY A 127 8.91 -2.85 -8.42
C GLY A 127 8.19 -1.93 -9.41
N ALA A 128 8.49 -2.14 -10.68
CA ALA A 128 7.83 -1.45 -11.79
C ALA A 128 6.34 -1.75 -11.81
N LEU A 129 5.54 -0.82 -12.36
CA LEU A 129 4.08 -0.94 -12.47
C LEU A 129 3.38 -1.19 -11.11
N GLY A 130 3.99 -0.78 -10.00
CA GLY A 130 3.46 -1.05 -8.66
C GLY A 130 3.53 -2.52 -8.23
N THR A 131 4.40 -3.31 -8.84
CA THR A 131 4.59 -4.73 -8.46
C THR A 131 5.71 -4.90 -7.44
N GLY A 132 5.98 -6.14 -7.03
CA GLY A 132 7.12 -6.49 -6.18
C GLY A 132 6.84 -6.37 -4.69
N VAL A 133 7.92 -6.36 -3.90
CA VAL A 133 7.85 -6.39 -2.43
C VAL A 133 7.53 -5.00 -1.90
N TYR A 134 6.64 -4.93 -0.91
CA TYR A 134 6.38 -3.71 -0.16
C TYR A 134 7.57 -3.34 0.71
N LYS A 135 8.02 -2.09 0.61
CA LYS A 135 9.11 -1.54 1.41
C LYS A 135 8.66 -0.34 2.22
N VAL A 136 9.25 -0.15 3.39
CA VAL A 136 8.97 1.00 4.26
C VAL A 136 9.27 2.28 3.51
N PHE A 137 8.24 3.07 3.28
CA PHE A 137 8.30 4.42 2.73
C PHE A 137 8.47 5.44 3.85
N LYS A 138 7.65 5.32 4.91
CA LYS A 138 7.59 6.25 6.04
C LYS A 138 7.16 5.51 7.32
N VAL A 139 7.67 5.93 8.47
CA VAL A 139 7.15 5.57 9.79
C VAL A 139 6.62 6.83 10.44
N ILE A 140 5.44 6.74 11.03
CA ILE A 140 4.75 7.82 11.72
C ILE A 140 4.49 7.32 13.13
N TYR A 141 5.20 7.87 14.12
CA TYR A 141 4.95 7.55 15.51
C TYR A 141 3.78 8.39 16.03
N ASP A 142 2.76 7.72 16.56
CA ASP A 142 1.59 8.34 17.16
C ASP A 142 1.09 7.43 18.29
N PRO A 143 1.33 7.79 19.57
CA PRO A 143 0.89 6.97 20.70
C PRO A 143 -0.63 6.98 20.90
N THR A 144 -1.37 7.82 20.15
CA THR A 144 -2.83 7.95 20.23
C THR A 144 -3.55 7.24 19.08
N GLU A 145 -2.84 6.60 18.16
CA GLU A 145 -3.43 5.82 17.06
C GLU A 145 -4.39 4.74 17.59
N ASP A 146 -5.63 4.74 17.13
CA ASP A 146 -6.67 3.78 17.53
C ASP A 146 -6.48 2.39 16.89
N GLY A 147 -5.78 2.34 15.75
CA GLY A 147 -5.42 1.14 15.02
C GLY A 147 -6.40 0.75 13.91
N TYR A 148 -7.37 1.60 13.56
CA TYR A 148 -8.46 1.25 12.63
C TYR A 148 -8.64 2.27 11.50
N ALA A 149 -9.18 1.81 10.37
CA ALA A 149 -9.38 2.60 9.16
C ALA A 149 -10.87 2.83 8.85
N ASP A 150 -11.61 3.37 9.81
CA ASP A 150 -13.02 3.75 9.73
C ASP A 150 -13.29 5.14 9.12
#